data_AF-A0A7C4IJT8-F1
#
_entry.id   AF-A0A7C4IJT8-F1
#
_cell.length_a   1.000
_cell.length_b   1.000
_cell.length_c   1.000
_cell.angle_alpha   90.00
_cell.angle_beta   90.00
_cell.angle_gamma   90.00
#
_symmetry.space_group_name_H-M   'P 1'
#
loop_
_entity.id
_entity.type
_entity.pdbx_description
1 polymer ?
#
loop_
_entity_poly.entity_id
_entity_poly.type
_entity_poly.pdbx_seq_one_letter_code
_entity_poly.pdbx_strand_id
1 'polypeptide(L)'
;MSAPRQTHPGSRSGRTGPVMRSVAAPSPSVQVPALTVDIRDHGAVGDGTTDCTGAISAAVAACAQAGGGRVLVPRGTWLTATVHLRSNVRLELARGAILRLIVGNGHHEPSLLCARDCRNVAIGGRGQLAGGGIEIATSRNVLIEERGLQVAPGEGPVLSVRDSQDVTIEGMGNVGAGLYLDLRGRLTRNVRLRGQSARSVRPTVLLGIDVPKGELKHE
;
A
#
# COMPACT_ATOMS: atom_id res chain seq x y z
N MET A 1 -75.54 -28.34 -7.82
CA MET A 1 -75.20 -27.02 -7.24
C MET A 1 -74.13 -27.23 -6.18
N SER A 2 -73.07 -26.41 -6.24
CA SER A 2 -72.04 -26.17 -5.22
C SER A 2 -70.89 -27.20 -5.05
N ALA A 3 -69.76 -26.90 -5.70
CA ALA A 3 -68.41 -27.05 -5.12
C ALA A 3 -67.99 -25.67 -4.50
N PRO A 4 -66.82 -25.45 -3.85
CA PRO A 4 -65.70 -26.35 -3.50
C PRO A 4 -65.09 -26.12 -2.07
N ARG A 5 -64.14 -26.97 -1.62
CA ARG A 5 -62.91 -26.49 -0.94
C ARG A 5 -61.76 -27.49 -1.12
N GLN A 6 -60.62 -26.91 -1.49
CA GLN A 6 -59.39 -27.54 -1.95
C GLN A 6 -58.51 -27.99 -0.77
N THR A 7 -57.64 -28.99 -0.99
CA THR A 7 -56.19 -28.85 -0.75
C THR A 7 -55.38 -29.92 -1.51
N HIS A 8 -54.43 -29.45 -2.32
CA HIS A 8 -53.17 -30.05 -2.80
C HIS A 8 -52.19 -28.85 -2.87
N PRO A 9 -50.85 -28.98 -3.01
CA PRO A 9 -49.89 -30.10 -2.81
C PRO A 9 -48.63 -29.63 -2.02
N GLY A 10 -47.55 -30.42 -1.91
CA GLY A 10 -46.22 -29.83 -1.64
C GLY A 10 -45.11 -30.73 -1.07
N SER A 11 -44.42 -31.45 -1.95
CA SER A 11 -43.09 -32.03 -1.70
C SER A 11 -42.02 -30.94 -1.47
N ARG A 12 -41.03 -31.18 -0.59
CA ARG A 12 -39.58 -31.15 -0.92
C ARG A 12 -38.71 -31.33 0.34
N SER A 13 -38.09 -32.50 0.42
CA SER A 13 -36.95 -32.82 1.28
C SER A 13 -35.80 -31.83 1.02
N GLY A 14 -35.45 -31.04 2.03
CA GLY A 14 -34.34 -30.09 2.00
C GLY A 14 -33.00 -30.82 1.91
N ARG A 15 -32.42 -30.83 0.72
CA ARG A 15 -31.06 -31.29 0.45
C ARG A 15 -30.09 -30.20 0.91
N THR A 16 -29.52 -30.36 2.11
CA THR A 16 -28.45 -29.49 2.61
C THR A 16 -27.20 -29.67 1.75
N GLY A 17 -26.96 -28.73 0.84
CA GLY A 17 -25.69 -28.64 0.12
C GLY A 17 -24.54 -28.28 1.09
N PRO A 18 -23.30 -28.70 0.80
CA PRO A 18 -22.16 -28.30 1.62
C PRO A 18 -21.99 -26.79 1.52
N VAL A 19 -21.95 -26.13 2.68
CA VAL A 19 -21.61 -24.72 2.80
C VAL A 19 -20.17 -24.58 2.32
N MET A 20 -19.97 -24.10 1.08
CA MET A 20 -18.64 -23.74 0.59
C MET A 20 -18.09 -22.65 1.52
N ARG A 21 -17.17 -23.03 2.41
CA ARG A 21 -16.32 -22.07 3.11
C ARG A 21 -15.59 -21.27 2.02
N SER A 22 -15.85 -19.98 1.97
CA SER A 22 -15.05 -19.04 1.19
C SER A 22 -13.60 -19.20 1.62
N VAL A 23 -12.79 -19.84 0.79
CA VAL A 23 -11.34 -19.83 0.95
C VAL A 23 -10.93 -18.42 0.58
N ALA A 24 -10.57 -17.62 1.59
CA ALA A 24 -9.99 -16.32 1.37
C ALA A 24 -8.86 -16.46 0.34
N ALA A 25 -8.97 -15.76 -0.79
CA ALA A 25 -7.93 -15.75 -1.81
C ALA A 25 -6.59 -15.41 -1.14
N PRO A 26 -5.49 -16.12 -1.47
CA PRO A 26 -4.19 -15.85 -0.88
C PRO A 26 -3.88 -14.36 -1.01
N SER A 27 -3.56 -13.71 0.11
CA SER A 27 -3.10 -12.32 0.13
C SER A 27 -1.91 -12.21 -0.84
N PRO A 28 -1.80 -11.14 -1.63
CA PRO A 28 -0.69 -10.95 -2.55
C PRO A 28 0.60 -10.83 -1.73
N SER A 29 1.32 -11.94 -1.55
CA SER A 29 2.62 -11.95 -0.90
C SER A 29 3.67 -11.60 -1.95
N VAL A 30 4.18 -10.37 -1.91
CA VAL A 30 5.40 -10.04 -2.66
C VAL A 30 6.52 -10.91 -2.09
N GLN A 31 6.89 -11.97 -2.81
CA GLN A 31 7.97 -12.88 -2.42
C GLN A 31 9.31 -12.17 -2.64
N VAL A 32 9.81 -11.54 -1.59
CA VAL A 32 11.11 -10.87 -1.62
C VAL A 32 12.17 -11.85 -1.09
N PRO A 33 13.29 -12.05 -1.80
CA PRO A 33 14.41 -12.89 -1.35
C PRO A 33 14.90 -12.55 0.06
N ALA A 34 15.51 -13.52 0.75
CA ALA A 34 15.91 -13.41 2.16
C ALA A 34 17.02 -12.37 2.44
N LEU A 35 17.62 -11.78 1.41
CA LEU A 35 18.62 -10.72 1.57
C LEU A 35 18.01 -9.55 2.33
N THR A 36 18.62 -9.18 3.45
CA THR A 36 18.30 -7.95 4.18
C THR A 36 19.51 -7.04 4.11
N VAL A 37 19.29 -5.79 3.67
CA VAL A 37 20.30 -4.75 3.60
C VAL A 37 19.89 -3.63 4.53
N ASP A 38 20.71 -3.35 5.55
CA ASP A 38 20.49 -2.23 6.47
C ASP A 38 21.09 -0.96 5.86
N ILE A 39 20.34 0.15 5.88
CA ILE A 39 20.83 1.41 5.32
C ILE A 39 22.07 1.96 6.05
N ARG A 40 22.30 1.55 7.31
CA ARG A 40 23.50 1.92 8.09
C ARG A 40 24.77 1.31 7.51
N ASP A 41 24.67 0.13 6.91
CA ASP A 41 25.80 -0.53 6.26
C ASP A 41 26.25 0.23 4.99
N HIS A 42 25.40 1.14 4.50
CA HIS A 42 25.68 2.03 3.38
C HIS A 42 25.98 3.49 3.81
N GLY A 43 26.21 3.72 5.11
CA GLY A 43 26.62 5.03 5.63
C GLY A 43 25.48 5.97 5.99
N ALA A 44 24.23 5.48 6.09
CA ALA A 44 23.13 6.30 6.59
C ALA A 44 23.31 6.62 8.08
N VAL A 45 23.02 7.88 8.46
CA VAL A 45 23.09 8.35 9.85
C VAL A 45 21.71 8.81 10.30
N GLY A 46 21.20 8.22 11.38
CA GLY A 46 19.83 8.42 11.88
C GLY A 46 19.63 9.66 12.76
N ASP A 47 20.39 10.73 12.52
CA ASP A 47 20.41 11.97 13.32
C ASP A 47 19.32 12.98 12.89
N GLY A 48 18.69 12.76 11.74
CA GLY A 48 17.70 13.65 11.12
C GLY A 48 18.30 14.85 10.39
N THR A 49 19.61 15.01 10.35
CA THR A 49 20.31 16.14 9.71
C THR A 49 21.21 15.72 8.57
N THR A 50 21.75 14.50 8.63
CA THR A 50 22.60 13.93 7.59
C THR A 50 21.76 13.46 6.41
N ASP A 51 22.13 13.89 5.20
CA ASP A 51 21.50 13.42 3.97
C ASP A 51 21.84 11.94 3.71
N CYS A 52 20.84 11.09 3.84
CA CYS A 52 20.93 9.64 3.66
C CYS A 52 20.56 9.19 2.24
N THR A 53 20.30 10.11 1.30
CA THR A 53 19.81 9.80 -0.05
C THR A 53 20.72 8.80 -0.77
N GLY A 54 22.04 9.03 -0.73
CA GLY A 54 23.03 8.14 -1.35
C GLY A 54 23.04 6.75 -0.70
N ALA A 55 23.02 6.68 0.63
CA ALA A 55 23.04 5.43 1.38
C ALA A 55 21.79 4.58 1.12
N ILE A 56 20.61 5.20 1.15
CA ILE A 56 19.34 4.50 0.87
C ILE A 56 19.29 4.02 -0.59
N SER A 57 19.72 4.86 -1.53
CA SER A 57 19.78 4.49 -2.95
C SER A 57 20.72 3.31 -3.19
N ALA A 58 21.87 3.28 -2.51
CA ALA A 58 22.82 2.19 -2.58
C ALA A 58 22.24 0.89 -1.99
N ALA A 59 21.54 0.96 -0.85
CA ALA A 59 20.87 -0.20 -0.26
C ALA A 59 19.79 -0.79 -1.18
N VAL A 60 18.97 0.07 -1.80
CA VAL A 60 17.96 -0.35 -2.80
C VAL A 60 18.64 -0.99 -4.02
N ALA A 61 19.72 -0.40 -4.51
CA ALA A 61 20.47 -0.92 -5.65
C ALA A 61 21.08 -2.30 -5.33
N ALA A 62 21.64 -2.49 -4.13
CA ALA A 62 22.19 -3.76 -3.69
C ALA A 62 21.13 -4.87 -3.67
N CYS A 63 19.95 -4.60 -3.09
CA CYS A 63 18.81 -5.53 -3.13
C CYS A 63 18.39 -5.86 -4.56
N ALA A 64 18.28 -4.86 -5.44
CA ALA A 64 17.86 -5.06 -6.82
C ALA A 64 18.88 -5.89 -7.63
N GLN A 65 20.19 -5.62 -7.45
CA GLN A 65 21.27 -6.36 -8.11
C GLN A 65 21.35 -7.82 -7.65
N ALA A 66 20.98 -8.09 -6.40
CA ALA A 66 20.89 -9.44 -5.86
C ALA A 66 19.63 -10.23 -6.32
N GLY A 67 18.82 -9.65 -7.22
CA GLY A 67 17.58 -10.26 -7.70
C GLY A 67 16.34 -9.97 -6.83
N GLY A 68 16.51 -9.18 -5.78
CA GLY A 68 15.49 -8.76 -4.83
C GLY A 68 16.00 -8.82 -3.39
N GLY A 69 15.30 -8.12 -2.50
CA GLY A 69 15.69 -8.08 -1.09
C GLY A 69 14.93 -7.05 -0.28
N ARG A 70 15.11 -7.13 1.03
CA ARG A 70 14.55 -6.20 2.00
C ARG A 70 15.58 -5.12 2.34
N VAL A 71 15.24 -3.87 2.06
CA VAL A 71 15.93 -2.70 2.63
C VAL A 71 15.32 -2.40 3.99
N LEU A 72 16.12 -2.51 5.05
CA LEU A 72 15.72 -2.20 6.42
C LEU A 72 16.09 -0.76 6.76
N VAL A 73 15.10 0.03 7.15
CA VAL A 73 15.27 1.37 7.75
C VAL A 73 15.09 1.22 9.26
N PRO A 74 16.15 1.23 10.06
CA PRO A 74 16.06 1.01 11.51
C PRO A 74 15.49 2.23 12.24
N ARG A 75 15.30 2.11 13.56
CA ARG A 75 14.89 3.23 14.41
C ARG A 75 15.87 4.40 14.26
N GLY A 76 15.34 5.61 14.09
CA GLY A 76 16.12 6.82 13.85
C GLY A 76 15.35 7.82 12.99
N THR A 77 15.88 9.03 12.82
CA THR A 77 15.34 9.99 11.85
C THR A 77 16.28 10.04 10.65
N TRP A 78 15.77 9.74 9.46
CA TRP A 78 16.55 9.58 8.24
C TRP A 78 16.13 10.64 7.25
N LEU A 79 16.98 11.64 7.04
CA LEU A 79 16.72 12.71 6.10
C LEU A 79 17.10 12.23 4.68
N THR A 80 16.20 12.37 3.71
CA THR A 80 16.41 11.86 2.34
C THR A 80 15.63 12.67 1.32
N ALA A 81 16.13 12.75 0.09
CA ALA A 81 15.31 13.07 -1.08
C ALA A 81 14.41 11.86 -1.44
N THR A 82 13.65 11.97 -2.52
CA THR A 82 12.78 10.89 -3.01
C THR A 82 13.54 9.56 -3.15
N VAL A 83 13.02 8.53 -2.51
CA VAL A 83 13.55 7.17 -2.58
C VAL A 83 12.92 6.47 -3.78
N HIS A 84 13.74 6.22 -4.80
CA HIS A 84 13.34 5.45 -5.97
C HIS A 84 13.48 3.96 -5.69
N LEU A 85 12.34 3.28 -5.51
CA LEU A 85 12.29 1.84 -5.35
C LEU A 85 12.58 1.14 -6.68
N ARG A 86 12.99 -0.13 -6.59
CA ARG A 86 13.26 -1.00 -7.75
C ARG A 86 12.47 -2.29 -7.65
N SER A 87 12.36 -3.00 -8.77
CA SER A 87 11.66 -4.28 -8.84
C SER A 87 12.21 -5.29 -7.83
N ASN A 88 11.32 -6.11 -7.25
CA ASN A 88 11.61 -7.13 -6.24
C ASN A 88 12.21 -6.59 -4.92
N VAL A 89 12.04 -5.30 -4.63
CA VAL A 89 12.53 -4.68 -3.39
C VAL A 89 11.38 -4.49 -2.40
N ARG A 90 11.65 -4.85 -1.14
CA ARG A 90 10.83 -4.45 0.01
C ARG A 90 11.54 -3.34 0.78
N LEU A 91 10.90 -2.18 0.93
CA LEU A 91 11.33 -1.17 1.90
C LEU A 91 10.58 -1.40 3.21
N GLU A 92 11.30 -1.66 4.29
CA GLU A 92 10.73 -1.94 5.61
C GLU A 92 11.21 -0.92 6.64
N LEU A 93 10.28 -0.13 7.17
CA LEU A 93 10.55 0.83 8.24
C LEU A 93 10.32 0.16 9.60
N ALA A 94 11.38 0.05 10.40
CA ALA A 94 11.29 -0.45 11.76
C ALA A 94 10.45 0.47 12.66
N ARG A 95 10.00 -0.05 13.80
CA ARG A 95 9.29 0.76 14.80
C ARG A 95 10.16 1.94 15.26
N GLY A 96 9.61 3.16 15.17
CA GLY A 96 10.33 4.38 15.53
C GLY A 96 11.36 4.86 14.49
N ALA A 97 11.35 4.28 13.28
CA ALA A 97 12.00 4.87 12.12
C ALA A 97 11.15 6.02 11.58
N ILE A 98 11.76 7.16 11.31
CA ILE A 98 11.12 8.31 10.67
C ILE A 98 11.93 8.60 9.40
N LEU A 99 11.35 8.34 8.24
CA LEU A 99 11.92 8.72 6.95
C LEU A 99 11.36 10.10 6.59
N ARG A 100 12.23 11.11 6.50
CA ARG A 100 11.85 12.51 6.33
C ARG A 100 12.33 13.05 4.98
N LEU A 101 11.40 13.58 4.20
CA LEU A 101 11.71 14.23 2.93
C LEU A 101 12.51 15.52 3.16
N ILE A 102 13.56 15.70 2.39
CA ILE A 102 14.25 16.98 2.23
C ILE A 102 13.35 17.91 1.39
N VAL A 103 12.84 18.96 2.01
CA VAL A 103 12.03 19.99 1.34
C VAL A 103 12.94 21.15 0.94
N GLY A 104 13.03 21.46 -0.36
CA GLY A 104 13.88 22.54 -0.88
C GLY A 104 13.58 22.89 -2.34
N ASN A 105 13.97 24.11 -2.75
CA ASN A 105 13.57 24.81 -3.99
C ASN A 105 14.07 24.20 -5.33
N GLY A 106 14.45 22.92 -5.36
CA GLY A 106 14.94 22.23 -6.55
C GLY A 106 14.49 20.77 -6.68
N HIS A 107 13.83 20.21 -5.66
CA HIS A 107 13.31 18.84 -5.70
C HIS A 107 11.88 18.86 -6.27
N HIS A 108 11.76 18.46 -7.53
CA HIS A 108 10.50 18.47 -8.31
C HIS A 108 9.55 17.30 -8.01
N GLU A 109 9.97 16.34 -7.19
CA GLU A 109 9.18 15.12 -6.93
C GLU A 109 8.40 15.29 -5.61
N PRO A 110 7.05 15.33 -5.64
CA PRO A 110 6.21 15.56 -4.45
C PRO A 110 6.13 14.34 -3.51
N SER A 111 6.81 13.24 -3.87
CA SER A 111 6.67 11.96 -3.18
C SER A 111 7.96 11.58 -2.47
N LEU A 112 7.84 11.09 -1.24
CA LEU A 112 8.94 10.54 -0.47
C LEU A 112 9.38 9.18 -1.03
N LEU A 113 8.42 8.36 -1.43
CA LEU A 113 8.67 7.06 -2.05
C LEU A 113 8.15 7.06 -3.49
N CYS A 114 8.95 6.59 -4.43
CA CYS A 114 8.56 6.46 -5.83
C CYS A 114 8.85 5.04 -6.34
N ALA A 115 7.81 4.32 -6.75
CA ALA A 115 7.90 3.05 -7.46
C ALA A 115 7.44 3.28 -8.91
N ARG A 116 8.40 3.56 -9.80
CA ARG A 116 8.16 3.82 -11.22
C ARG A 116 8.78 2.72 -12.07
N ASP A 117 8.00 2.18 -13.02
CA ASP A 117 8.45 1.08 -13.90
C ASP A 117 8.99 -0.14 -13.10
N CYS A 118 8.24 -0.52 -12.06
CA CYS A 118 8.65 -1.57 -11.13
C CYS A 118 7.64 -2.72 -11.07
N ARG A 119 8.13 -3.92 -10.75
CA ARG A 119 7.29 -5.07 -10.40
C ARG A 119 7.65 -5.64 -9.05
N ASN A 120 6.68 -6.19 -8.34
CA ASN A 120 6.88 -6.90 -7.06
C ASN A 120 7.54 -6.00 -6.02
N VAL A 121 6.92 -4.84 -5.74
CA VAL A 121 7.43 -3.89 -4.75
C VAL A 121 6.60 -3.99 -3.47
N ALA A 122 7.26 -4.00 -2.32
CA ALA A 122 6.58 -3.92 -1.04
C ALA A 122 7.07 -2.72 -0.23
N ILE A 123 6.15 -1.98 0.37
CA ILE A 123 6.43 -0.90 1.31
C ILE A 123 5.72 -1.27 2.60
N GLY A 124 6.42 -1.30 3.73
CA GLY A 124 5.74 -1.61 4.97
C GLY A 124 6.58 -1.38 6.22
N GLY A 125 6.08 -1.92 7.33
CA GLY A 125 6.71 -1.80 8.63
C GLY A 125 5.85 -0.99 9.62
N ARG A 126 6.50 -0.42 10.62
CA ARG A 126 5.88 0.31 11.75
C ARG A 126 6.52 1.68 12.00
N GLY A 127 7.18 2.24 10.99
CA GLY A 127 7.80 3.56 11.05
C GLY A 127 6.88 4.68 10.55
N GLN A 128 7.46 5.82 10.20
CA GLN A 128 6.75 7.00 9.73
C GLN A 128 7.40 7.55 8.47
N LEU A 129 6.57 7.95 7.51
CA LEU A 129 6.91 8.73 6.33
C LEU A 129 6.51 10.19 6.60
N ALA A 130 7.47 11.11 6.57
CA ALA A 130 7.27 12.52 6.89
C ALA A 130 7.64 13.41 5.70
N GLY A 131 6.72 14.30 5.30
CA GLY A 131 7.01 15.37 4.32
C GLY A 131 6.71 15.03 2.86
N GLY A 132 6.23 13.82 2.54
CA GLY A 132 5.87 13.43 1.17
C GLY A 132 5.01 12.17 1.11
N GLY A 133 4.33 11.98 -0.02
CA GLY A 133 3.48 10.82 -0.29
C GLY A 133 4.23 9.62 -0.87
N ILE A 134 3.45 8.63 -1.33
CA ILE A 134 3.92 7.48 -2.08
C ILE A 134 3.43 7.62 -3.52
N GLU A 135 4.31 7.49 -4.51
CA GLU A 135 3.95 7.40 -5.92
C GLU A 135 4.18 5.98 -6.44
N ILE A 136 3.18 5.44 -7.13
CA ILE A 136 3.27 4.20 -7.90
C ILE A 136 2.93 4.54 -9.35
N ALA A 137 3.87 4.39 -10.26
CA ALA A 137 3.69 4.73 -11.67
C ALA A 137 4.15 3.58 -12.57
N THR A 138 3.35 3.23 -13.58
CA THR A 138 3.69 2.22 -14.60
C THR A 138 4.19 0.90 -13.98
N SER A 139 3.64 0.51 -12.83
CA SER A 139 4.15 -0.57 -12.00
C SER A 139 3.12 -1.69 -11.83
N ARG A 140 3.56 -2.89 -11.48
CA ARG A 140 2.68 -4.06 -11.27
C ARG A 140 3.00 -4.78 -9.96
N ASN A 141 1.97 -5.30 -9.29
CA ASN A 141 2.12 -6.09 -8.07
C ASN A 141 2.84 -5.30 -6.98
N VAL A 142 2.18 -4.24 -6.49
CA VAL A 142 2.70 -3.38 -5.43
C VAL A 142 1.88 -3.58 -4.17
N LEU A 143 2.56 -3.85 -3.05
CA LEU A 143 1.94 -4.05 -1.76
C LEU A 143 2.39 -2.93 -0.80
N ILE A 144 1.43 -2.25 -0.19
CA ILE A 144 1.68 -1.33 0.92
C ILE A 144 1.08 -1.95 2.18
N GLU A 145 1.91 -2.31 3.16
CA GLU A 145 1.51 -2.87 4.45
C GLU A 145 1.66 -1.82 5.55
N GLU A 146 0.58 -1.13 5.87
CA GLU A 146 0.45 -0.28 7.05
C GLU A 146 0.22 -1.21 8.27
N ARG A 147 1.25 -1.35 9.11
CA ARG A 147 1.14 -1.95 10.45
C ARG A 147 1.48 -0.90 11.52
N GLY A 148 0.97 0.32 11.34
CA GLY A 148 1.41 1.54 12.01
C GLY A 148 2.41 2.38 11.20
N LEU A 149 2.41 2.24 9.86
CA LEU A 149 3.14 3.13 8.96
C LEU A 149 2.40 4.47 8.83
N GLN A 150 2.84 5.47 9.59
CA GLN A 150 2.20 6.79 9.56
C GLN A 150 2.70 7.58 8.34
N VAL A 151 1.79 8.04 7.48
CA VAL A 151 2.14 8.96 6.40
C VAL A 151 1.64 10.35 6.77
N ALA A 152 2.58 11.26 7.02
CA ALA A 152 2.31 12.68 7.20
C ALA A 152 2.70 13.39 5.90
N PRO A 153 1.78 13.49 4.91
CA PRO A 153 2.09 14.16 3.65
C PRO A 153 2.42 15.64 3.91
N GLY A 154 3.32 16.19 3.10
CA GLY A 154 3.45 17.64 2.95
C GLY A 154 2.33 18.19 2.06
N GLU A 155 2.67 19.01 1.07
CA GLU A 155 1.74 19.39 0.00
C GLU A 155 1.61 18.25 -1.03
N GLY A 156 0.44 17.63 -1.18
CA GLY A 156 0.16 16.63 -2.22
C GLY A 156 -0.59 15.37 -1.77
N PRO A 157 -0.85 14.43 -2.69
CA PRO A 157 -1.48 13.15 -2.36
C PRO A 157 -0.63 12.30 -1.42
N VAL A 158 -1.30 11.64 -0.48
CA VAL A 158 -0.69 10.62 0.39
C VAL A 158 -0.22 9.44 -0.46
N LEU A 159 -1.01 9.09 -1.47
CA LEU A 159 -0.70 8.01 -2.40
C LEU A 159 -1.22 8.35 -3.80
N SER A 160 -0.34 8.32 -4.80
CA SER A 160 -0.68 8.42 -6.22
C SER A 160 -0.41 7.08 -6.91
N VAL A 161 -1.36 6.60 -7.71
CA VAL A 161 -1.24 5.38 -8.52
C VAL A 161 -1.57 5.73 -9.97
N ARG A 162 -0.60 5.58 -10.86
CA ARG A 162 -0.71 5.93 -12.28
C ARG A 162 -0.31 4.76 -13.18
N ASP A 163 -1.15 4.45 -14.16
CA ASP A 163 -0.93 3.38 -15.14
C ASP A 163 -0.42 2.05 -14.54
N SER A 164 -0.91 1.68 -13.34
CA SER A 164 -0.36 0.59 -12.53
C SER A 164 -1.39 -0.49 -12.19
N GLN A 165 -0.94 -1.74 -12.06
CA GLN A 165 -1.80 -2.91 -11.95
C GLN A 165 -1.53 -3.67 -10.65
N ASP A 166 -2.59 -4.22 -10.05
CA ASP A 166 -2.49 -5.09 -8.87
C ASP A 166 -1.79 -4.39 -7.69
N VAL A 167 -2.35 -3.24 -7.29
CA VAL A 167 -1.87 -2.48 -6.13
C VAL A 167 -2.73 -2.83 -4.94
N THR A 168 -2.15 -3.38 -3.88
CA THR A 168 -2.86 -3.68 -2.63
C THR A 168 -2.31 -2.81 -1.52
N ILE A 169 -3.21 -2.21 -0.76
CA ILE A 169 -2.88 -1.38 0.38
C ILE A 169 -3.63 -1.93 1.59
N GLU A 170 -2.87 -2.42 2.55
CA GLU A 170 -3.38 -3.03 3.77
C GLU A 170 -3.13 -2.10 4.96
N GLY A 171 -4.14 -1.90 5.82
CA GLY A 171 -4.00 -1.32 7.16
C GLY A 171 -4.06 0.20 7.30
N MET A 172 -4.35 1.00 6.26
CA MET A 172 -4.39 2.48 6.37
C MET A 172 -5.52 2.98 7.30
N GLY A 173 -5.28 2.97 8.61
CA GLY A 173 -6.28 3.24 9.64
C GLY A 173 -6.13 4.58 10.37
N ASN A 174 -5.02 5.32 10.18
CA ASN A 174 -4.77 6.55 10.94
C ASN A 174 -3.99 7.60 10.15
N VAL A 175 -4.54 8.03 9.01
CA VAL A 175 -4.09 9.26 8.35
C VAL A 175 -4.94 10.39 8.97
N GLY A 176 -4.37 11.12 9.93
CA GLY A 176 -5.09 12.12 10.75
C GLY A 176 -5.70 13.29 9.97
N ALA A 177 -5.35 13.45 8.69
CA ALA A 177 -6.03 14.27 7.72
C ALA A 177 -6.45 13.34 6.57
N GLY A 178 -7.70 13.43 6.11
CA GLY A 178 -8.30 12.49 5.15
C GLY A 178 -7.33 11.99 4.06
N LEU A 179 -7.36 10.68 3.82
CA LEU A 179 -6.53 10.02 2.83
C LEU A 179 -6.82 10.58 1.42
N TYR A 180 -5.93 11.40 0.87
CA TYR A 180 -5.99 11.84 -0.51
C TYR A 180 -5.28 10.83 -1.42
N LEU A 181 -6.08 10.04 -2.15
CA LEU A 181 -5.63 9.10 -3.17
C LEU A 181 -5.80 9.71 -4.56
N ASP A 182 -4.73 9.68 -5.35
CA ASP A 182 -4.78 10.08 -6.76
C ASP A 182 -4.63 8.85 -7.66
N LEU A 183 -5.73 8.34 -8.22
CA LEU A 183 -5.73 7.18 -9.12
C LEU A 183 -5.93 7.66 -10.56
N ARG A 184 -4.92 7.52 -11.42
CA ARG A 184 -4.94 8.01 -12.82
C ARG A 184 -4.42 6.96 -13.80
N GLY A 185 -4.61 7.22 -15.10
CA GLY A 185 -4.03 6.42 -16.17
C GLY A 185 -4.95 5.29 -16.65
N ARG A 186 -4.95 5.05 -17.96
CA ARG A 186 -5.84 4.08 -18.62
C ARG A 186 -5.49 2.63 -18.27
N LEU A 187 -4.27 2.38 -17.80
CA LEU A 187 -3.81 1.05 -17.44
C LEU A 187 -3.99 0.73 -15.95
N THR A 188 -4.50 1.67 -15.16
CA THR A 188 -4.70 1.48 -13.72
C THR A 188 -5.88 0.58 -13.43
N ARG A 189 -5.64 -0.56 -12.76
CA ARG A 189 -6.68 -1.56 -12.42
C ARG A 189 -6.26 -2.42 -11.24
N ASN A 190 -7.25 -3.06 -10.61
CA ASN A 190 -7.08 -3.94 -9.46
C ASN A 190 -6.41 -3.27 -8.25
N VAL A 191 -6.74 -2.00 -7.99
CA VAL A 191 -6.33 -1.29 -6.77
C VAL A 191 -7.24 -1.73 -5.62
N ARG A 192 -6.67 -2.28 -4.56
CA ARG A 192 -7.40 -2.82 -3.40
C ARG A 192 -6.98 -2.09 -2.13
N LEU A 193 -7.95 -1.67 -1.35
CA LEU A 193 -7.77 -1.11 0.00
C LEU A 193 -8.34 -2.12 1.01
N ARG A 194 -7.55 -2.58 1.98
CA ARG A 194 -7.96 -3.57 2.99
C ARG A 194 -7.58 -3.06 4.39
N GLY A 195 -8.50 -3.07 5.37
CA GLY A 195 -8.17 -2.64 6.74
C GLY A 195 -9.41 -2.37 7.61
N GLN A 196 -9.27 -2.49 8.93
CA GLN A 196 -10.36 -2.18 9.88
C GLN A 196 -10.50 -0.66 10.10
N SER A 197 -11.76 -0.25 10.32
CA SER A 197 -12.25 1.12 10.44
C SER A 197 -12.46 1.89 9.13
N ALA A 198 -13.25 1.32 8.22
CA ALA A 198 -13.91 2.03 7.11
C ALA A 198 -14.83 3.20 7.56
N ARG A 199 -14.93 3.52 8.87
CA ARG A 199 -15.74 4.61 9.41
C ARG A 199 -15.14 6.01 9.22
N SER A 200 -13.84 6.12 8.92
CA SER A 200 -13.13 7.42 8.88
C SER A 200 -12.53 7.79 7.52
N VAL A 201 -12.82 7.02 6.46
CA VAL A 201 -12.41 7.40 5.10
C VAL A 201 -13.46 8.38 4.57
N ARG A 202 -13.14 9.68 4.55
CA ARG A 202 -13.92 10.65 3.77
C ARG A 202 -13.46 10.54 2.32
N PRO A 203 -14.28 10.01 1.38
CA PRO A 203 -13.89 9.95 -0.02
C PRO A 203 -13.95 11.37 -0.58
N THR A 204 -12.81 12.07 -0.66
CA THR A 204 -12.79 13.41 -1.26
C THR A 204 -12.66 13.36 -2.78
N VAL A 205 -12.18 12.28 -3.40
CA VAL A 205 -12.35 12.07 -4.86
C VAL A 205 -12.36 10.56 -5.13
N LEU A 206 -13.50 10.04 -5.60
CA LEU A 206 -13.66 8.65 -6.03
C LEU A 206 -13.59 8.60 -7.56
N LEU A 207 -12.41 8.30 -8.13
CA LEU A 207 -12.32 7.87 -9.53
C LEU A 207 -11.65 6.50 -9.58
N GLY A 208 -12.42 5.48 -9.98
CA GLY A 208 -11.88 4.18 -10.38
C GLY A 208 -11.68 3.13 -9.29
N ILE A 209 -12.41 3.19 -8.16
CA ILE A 209 -12.49 2.04 -7.25
C ILE A 209 -13.67 1.18 -7.69
N ASP A 210 -13.39 -0.05 -8.14
CA ASP A 210 -14.39 -1.11 -8.16
C ASP A 210 -14.62 -1.54 -6.70
N VAL A 211 -15.41 -0.74 -5.97
CA VAL A 211 -15.93 -1.15 -4.66
C VAL A 211 -17.02 -2.17 -4.95
N PRO A 212 -16.89 -3.44 -4.53
CA PRO A 212 -17.95 -4.41 -4.72
C PRO A 212 -19.25 -3.83 -4.13
N LYS A 213 -20.28 -3.74 -4.98
CA LYS A 213 -21.62 -3.23 -4.60
C LYS A 213 -22.12 -4.02 -3.37
N GLY A 214 -22.04 -3.41 -2.19
CA GLY A 214 -22.49 -4.01 -0.93
C GLY A 214 -21.77 -3.52 0.33
N GLU A 215 -20.56 -2.97 0.22
CA GLU A 215 -19.76 -2.57 1.40
C GLU A 215 -19.84 -1.07 1.76
N LEU A 216 -20.44 -0.24 0.92
CA LEU A 216 -20.75 1.16 1.25
C LEU A 216 -22.12 1.22 1.95
N LYS A 217 -22.13 0.99 3.27
CA LYS A 217 -23.27 1.37 4.11
C LYS A 217 -23.05 2.78 4.63
N HIS A 218 -23.95 3.69 4.24
CA HIS A 218 -24.15 4.94 4.95
C HIS A 218 -24.97 4.63 6.20
N GLU A 219 -24.39 4.86 7.38
CA GLU A 219 -25.14 5.16 8.61
C GLU A 219 -24.80 6.59 9.04
#